data_AF-A0AA42ZG64-F1
#
_entry.id   AF-A0AA42ZG64-F1
#
_cell.length_a   1.000
_cell.length_b   1.000
_cell.length_c   1.000
_cell.angle_alpha   90.00
_cell.angle_beta   90.00
_cell.angle_gamma   90.00
#
_symmetry.space_group_name_H-M   'P 1'
#
loop_
_entity.id
_entity.type
_entity.pdbx_description
1 polymer ?
#
loop_
_entity_poly.entity_id
_entity_poly.type
_entity_poly.pdbx_seq_one_letter_code
_entity_poly.pdbx_strand_id
1 'polypeptide(L)'
;MICQRALSLLDDFLDNELAESVSQEVKSHLDQCGDCRREFEESRRLKELLKQKGTRDPGEDYWLETSQLVLAKTVQQSGGYESYASSDTEADSKGPFLQALVSLAASLVILASAVIVGMNQGHAPDAGVRGGPILFSSSAGRQLNATHSIMTNDERQRLAKGMLIMGPPGLLGHFGGLTELRMVITPEHH
;
A
#
# COMPACT_ATOMS: atom_id res chain seq x y z
N MET A 1 27.57 -15.27 19.05
CA MET A 1 26.50 -14.71 18.20
C MET A 1 26.49 -15.39 16.84
N ILE A 2 25.31 -15.70 16.27
CA ILE A 2 25.17 -16.21 14.90
C ILE A 2 25.02 -15.05 13.90
N CYS A 3 25.50 -15.21 12.66
CA CYS A 3 25.53 -14.14 11.65
C CYS A 3 24.15 -13.50 11.41
N GLN A 4 23.09 -14.30 11.32
CA GLN A 4 21.73 -13.79 11.06
C GLN A 4 21.28 -12.79 12.14
N ARG A 5 21.62 -13.04 13.40
CA ARG A 5 21.29 -12.14 14.51
C ARG A 5 22.18 -10.90 14.52
N ALA A 6 23.45 -11.03 14.13
CA ALA A 6 24.33 -9.88 13.97
C ALA A 6 23.78 -8.93 12.90
N LEU A 7 23.42 -9.49 11.73
CA LEU A 7 22.88 -8.75 10.60
C LEU A 7 21.60 -8.00 10.94
N SER A 8 20.68 -8.62 11.69
CA SER A 8 19.43 -7.95 12.10
C SER A 8 19.63 -6.82 13.10
N LEU A 9 20.80 -6.72 13.73
CA LEU A 9 21.13 -5.69 14.73
C LEU A 9 22.11 -4.64 14.19
N LEU A 10 22.55 -4.75 12.93
CA LEU A 10 23.56 -3.86 12.36
C LEU A 10 23.09 -2.41 12.26
N ASP A 11 21.83 -2.19 11.88
CA ASP A 11 21.27 -0.85 11.71
C ASP A 11 21.16 -0.14 13.07
N ASP A 12 20.54 -0.79 14.05
CA ASP A 12 20.46 -0.29 15.44
C ASP A 12 21.86 -0.04 16.03
N PHE A 13 22.85 -0.90 15.72
CA PHE A 13 24.24 -0.71 16.14
C PHE A 13 24.87 0.53 15.49
N LEU A 14 24.61 0.77 14.19
CA LEU A 14 25.07 1.96 13.46
C LEU A 14 24.43 3.26 13.98
N ASP A 15 23.22 3.19 14.53
CA ASP A 15 22.51 4.31 15.13
C ASP A 15 22.86 4.52 16.63
N ASN A 16 23.61 3.59 17.24
CA ASN A 16 23.91 3.55 18.67
C ASN A 16 22.65 3.40 19.55
N GLU A 17 21.65 2.66 19.07
CA GLU A 17 20.39 2.42 19.78
C GLU A 17 20.42 1.12 20.60
N LEU A 18 21.47 0.31 20.45
CA LEU A 18 21.64 -0.94 21.18
C LEU A 18 22.15 -0.73 22.62
N ALA A 19 21.64 -1.56 23.53
CA ALA A 19 22.18 -1.66 24.89
C ALA A 19 23.67 -2.08 24.87
N GLU A 20 24.47 -1.54 25.79
CA GLU A 20 25.93 -1.74 25.84
C GLU A 20 26.36 -3.21 25.78
N SER A 21 25.66 -4.09 26.49
CA SER A 21 25.96 -5.54 26.46
C SER A 21 25.80 -6.14 25.06
N VAL A 22 24.73 -5.76 24.34
CA VAL A 22 24.46 -6.24 22.98
C VAL A 22 25.44 -5.64 21.99
N SER A 23 25.76 -4.35 22.14
CA SER A 23 26.78 -3.66 21.35
C SER A 23 28.14 -4.36 21.43
N GLN A 24 28.55 -4.80 22.62
CA GLN A 24 29.79 -5.57 22.81
C GLN A 24 29.74 -6.93 22.13
N GLU A 25 28.61 -7.64 22.19
CA GLU A 25 28.45 -8.91 21.49
C GLU A 25 28.53 -8.73 19.96
N VAL A 26 27.86 -7.71 19.40
CA VAL A 26 27.89 -7.40 17.95
C VAL A 26 29.31 -7.05 17.53
N LYS A 27 29.99 -6.19 18.30
CA LYS A 27 31.39 -5.81 18.04
C LYS A 27 32.32 -7.03 18.03
N SER A 28 32.20 -7.90 19.04
CA SER A 28 32.96 -9.16 19.10
C SER A 28 32.71 -10.07 17.89
N HIS A 29 31.47 -10.10 17.37
CA HIS A 29 31.16 -10.84 16.16
C HIS A 29 31.77 -10.21 14.90
N LEU A 30 31.73 -8.88 14.76
CA LEU A 30 32.37 -8.16 13.64
C LEU A 30 33.89 -8.32 13.63
N ASP A 31 34.50 -8.50 14.80
CA ASP A 31 35.93 -8.80 14.93
C ASP A 31 36.30 -10.19 14.40
N GLN A 32 35.36 -11.14 14.45
CA GLN A 32 35.56 -12.55 14.07
C GLN A 32 35.03 -12.91 12.67
N CYS A 33 34.00 -12.22 12.19
CA CYS A 33 33.28 -12.55 10.95
C CYS A 33 33.52 -11.49 9.86
N GLY A 34 34.28 -11.87 8.83
CA GLY A 34 34.61 -10.98 7.71
C GLY A 34 33.40 -10.55 6.88
N ASP A 35 32.43 -11.45 6.67
CA ASP A 35 31.22 -11.12 5.88
C ASP A 35 30.35 -10.10 6.59
N CYS A 36 30.07 -10.28 7.89
CA CYS A 36 29.29 -9.31 8.67
C CYS A 36 30.00 -7.96 8.78
N ARG A 37 31.34 -7.96 8.84
CA ARG A 37 32.13 -6.71 8.80
C ARG A 37 31.98 -5.97 7.48
N ARG A 38 32.02 -6.69 6.34
CA ARG A 38 31.81 -6.08 5.02
C ARG A 38 30.44 -5.41 4.94
N GLU A 39 29.38 -6.10 5.33
CA GLU A 39 28.01 -5.54 5.35
C GLU A 39 27.93 -4.29 6.25
N PHE A 40 28.52 -4.33 7.44
CA PHE A 40 28.59 -3.16 8.33
C PHE A 40 29.30 -1.96 7.68
N GLU A 41 30.45 -2.19 7.03
CA GLU A 41 31.22 -1.13 6.36
C GLU A 41 30.46 -0.54 5.17
N GLU A 42 29.73 -1.37 4.42
CA GLU A 42 28.88 -0.93 3.30
C GLU A 42 27.71 -0.06 3.79
N SER A 43 26.98 -0.51 4.81
CA SER A 43 25.89 0.27 5.43
C SER A 43 26.40 1.58 6.04
N ARG A 44 27.55 1.54 6.72
CA ARG A 44 28.20 2.74 7.26
C ARG A 44 28.57 3.73 6.15
N ARG A 45 29.19 3.26 5.08
CA ARG A 45 29.57 4.10 3.94
C ARG A 45 28.35 4.73 3.28
N LEU A 46 27.27 3.98 3.11
CA LEU A 46 26.00 4.50 2.59
C LEU A 46 25.45 5.62 3.49
N LYS A 47 25.42 5.42 4.80
CA LYS A 47 24.98 6.42 5.78
C LYS A 47 25.83 7.69 5.73
N GLU A 48 27.15 7.54 5.59
CA GLU A 48 28.07 8.67 5.42
C GLU A 48 27.81 9.45 4.13
N LEU A 49 27.56 8.76 3.01
CA LEU A 49 27.19 9.40 1.73
C LEU A 49 25.85 10.15 1.82
N LEU A 50 24.85 9.57 2.48
CA LEU A 50 23.55 10.22 2.70
C LEU A 50 23.68 11.47 3.56
N LYS A 51 24.53 11.42 4.60
CA LYS A 51 24.81 12.57 5.48
C LYS A 51 25.50 13.71 4.73
N GLN A 52 26.42 13.39 3.82
CA GLN A 52 27.10 14.39 2.98
C GLN A 52 26.15 15.08 2.01
N LYS A 53 25.11 14.38 1.54
CA LYS A 53 24.19 14.93 0.55
C LYS A 53 23.31 16.07 1.09
N GLY A 54 23.30 16.30 2.41
CA GLY A 54 22.65 17.44 3.06
C GLY A 54 21.22 17.65 2.58
N THR A 55 20.24 17.10 3.29
CA THR A 55 18.84 17.41 3.00
C THR A 55 18.60 18.90 3.21
N ARG A 56 18.08 19.58 2.19
CA ARG A 56 17.67 20.98 2.30
C ARG A 56 16.51 21.06 3.28
N ASP A 57 16.63 21.91 4.30
CA ASP A 57 15.51 22.21 5.19
C ASP A 57 14.39 22.87 4.37
N PRO A 58 13.18 22.29 4.33
CA PRO A 58 12.06 22.85 3.57
C PRO A 58 11.53 24.16 4.16
N GLY A 59 11.95 24.53 5.38
CA GLY A 59 11.52 25.76 6.06
C GLY A 59 10.27 25.56 6.93
N GLU A 60 9.98 26.56 7.77
CA GLU A 60 8.91 26.50 8.78
C GLU A 60 7.51 26.38 8.16
N ASP A 61 7.25 27.09 7.06
CA ASP A 61 5.95 27.08 6.37
C ASP A 61 5.53 25.68 5.92
N TYR A 62 6.48 24.88 5.43
CA TYR A 62 6.22 23.49 5.02
C TYR A 62 5.77 22.62 6.21
N TRP A 63 6.41 22.79 7.37
CA TRP A 63 6.07 22.04 8.58
C TRP A 63 4.71 22.47 9.14
N LEU A 64 4.37 23.77 9.05
CA LEU A 64 3.06 24.30 9.41
C LEU A 64 1.96 23.69 8.53
N GLU A 65 2.13 23.70 7.21
CA GLU A 65 1.15 23.10 6.28
C GLU A 65 0.99 21.59 6.53
N THR A 66 2.11 20.87 6.66
CA THR A 66 2.10 19.42 6.90
C THR A 66 1.42 19.06 8.22
N SER A 67 1.69 19.82 9.30
CA SER A 67 1.07 19.57 10.60
C SER A 67 -0.44 19.81 10.59
N GLN A 68 -0.91 20.84 9.88
CA GLN A 68 -2.34 21.09 9.67
C GLN A 68 -3.02 19.96 8.90
N LEU A 69 -2.37 19.43 7.87
CA LEU A 69 -2.88 18.28 7.12
C LEU A 69 -2.97 17.01 7.98
N VAL A 70 -1.94 16.75 8.81
CA VAL A 70 -1.94 15.62 9.74
C VAL A 70 -3.07 15.77 10.76
N LEU A 71 -3.24 16.95 11.35
CA LEU A 71 -4.32 17.23 12.31
C LEU A 71 -5.70 17.12 11.68
N ALA A 72 -5.91 17.68 10.49
CA ALA A 72 -7.18 17.58 9.79
C ALA A 72 -7.57 16.11 9.54
N LYS A 73 -6.58 15.27 9.18
CA LYS A 73 -6.80 13.86 8.93
C LYS A 73 -7.04 13.05 10.21
N THR A 74 -6.30 13.31 11.28
CA THR A 74 -6.47 12.56 12.55
C THR A 74 -7.76 12.93 13.27
N VAL A 75 -8.18 14.20 13.25
CA VAL A 75 -9.44 14.64 13.85
C VAL A 75 -10.65 14.05 13.11
N GLN A 76 -10.60 13.94 11.78
CA GLN A 76 -11.66 13.26 11.02
C GLN A 76 -11.70 11.75 11.27
N GLN A 77 -10.57 11.12 11.60
CA GLN A 77 -10.50 9.69 11.87
C GLN A 77 -10.95 9.32 13.30
N SER A 78 -10.85 10.24 14.27
CA SER A 78 -11.36 10.02 15.63
C SER A 78 -12.89 9.99 15.76
N GLY A 79 -13.64 10.44 14.74
CA GLY A 79 -15.11 10.32 14.70
C GLY A 79 -15.64 9.02 14.08
N GLY A 80 -14.77 8.14 13.60
CA GLY A 80 -15.15 6.94 12.84
C GLY A 80 -15.16 5.62 13.62
N TYR A 81 -14.82 5.64 14.91
CA TYR A 81 -14.90 4.45 15.77
C TYR A 81 -16.16 4.42 16.66
N GLU A 82 -17.06 5.40 16.53
CA GLU A 82 -18.41 5.38 17.10
C GLU A 82 -19.45 4.97 16.05
N SER A 83 -19.34 3.79 15.44
CA SER A 83 -20.47 3.20 14.72
C SER A 83 -20.33 1.70 14.43
N TYR A 84 -20.08 0.92 15.48
CA TYR A 84 -20.55 -0.48 15.55
C TYR A 84 -21.23 -0.79 16.89
N ALA A 85 -21.63 0.25 17.63
CA ALA A 85 -22.56 0.14 18.74
C ALA A 85 -23.92 0.66 18.29
N SER A 86 -24.96 -0.14 18.51
CA SER A 86 -26.38 0.20 18.39
C SER A 86 -26.93 0.52 16.99
N SER A 87 -27.05 -0.51 16.15
CA SER A 87 -28.40 -0.79 15.63
C SER A 87 -29.04 -1.78 16.59
N ASP A 88 -29.58 -1.26 17.69
CA ASP A 88 -30.59 -1.94 18.50
C ASP A 88 -31.82 -2.11 17.62
N THR A 89 -31.83 -3.17 16.82
CA THR A 89 -33.07 -3.87 16.55
C THR A 89 -33.24 -4.85 17.69
N GLU A 90 -34.15 -4.52 18.62
CA GLU A 90 -34.80 -5.46 19.54
C GLU A 90 -35.26 -6.70 18.76
N ALA A 91 -34.43 -7.73 18.68
CA ALA A 91 -34.84 -9.03 18.20
C ALA A 91 -33.87 -10.11 18.69
N ASP A 92 -34.26 -10.72 19.80
CA ASP A 92 -34.10 -12.14 20.09
C ASP A 92 -32.66 -12.64 20.36
N SER A 93 -32.46 -13.08 21.60
CA SER A 93 -31.20 -13.52 22.21
C SER A 93 -30.64 -14.83 21.63
N LYS A 94 -30.33 -14.85 20.35
CA LYS A 94 -29.64 -15.97 19.69
C LYS A 94 -28.19 -15.57 19.50
N GLY A 95 -27.32 -16.24 20.28
CA GLY A 95 -26.03 -15.72 20.71
C GLY A 95 -24.97 -15.44 19.63
N PRO A 96 -23.81 -14.91 20.04
CA PRO A 96 -22.75 -14.37 19.16
C PRO A 96 -22.19 -15.37 18.14
N PHE A 97 -22.48 -16.66 18.29
CA PHE A 97 -22.11 -17.71 17.35
C PHE A 97 -22.87 -17.61 16.01
N LEU A 98 -24.12 -17.16 16.03
CA LEU A 98 -24.92 -16.99 14.81
C LEU A 98 -24.38 -15.86 13.92
N GLN A 99 -23.86 -14.79 14.53
CA GLN A 99 -23.28 -13.68 13.79
C GLN A 99 -21.97 -14.08 13.07
N ALA A 100 -21.15 -14.93 13.71
CA ALA A 100 -19.99 -15.53 13.06
C ALA A 100 -20.39 -16.43 11.88
N LEU A 101 -21.45 -17.23 12.03
CA LEU A 101 -21.96 -18.10 10.96
C LEU A 101 -22.52 -17.32 9.77
N VAL A 102 -23.14 -16.17 9.99
CA VAL A 102 -23.64 -15.31 8.89
C VAL A 102 -22.49 -14.75 8.06
N SER A 103 -21.39 -14.30 8.69
CA SER A 103 -20.22 -13.81 7.97
C SER A 103 -19.56 -14.90 7.11
N LEU A 104 -19.49 -16.12 7.66
CA LEU A 104 -18.97 -17.29 6.95
C LEU A 104 -19.87 -17.65 5.76
N ALA A 105 -21.20 -17.63 5.95
CA ALA A 105 -22.16 -17.89 4.89
C ALA A 105 -22.08 -16.86 3.76
N ALA A 106 -21.94 -15.57 4.07
CA ALA A 106 -21.78 -14.52 3.06
C ALA A 106 -20.52 -14.73 2.21
N SER A 107 -19.40 -15.11 2.84
CA SER A 107 -18.15 -15.41 2.12
C SER A 107 -18.29 -16.64 1.21
N LEU A 108 -19.02 -17.67 1.65
CA LEU A 108 -19.28 -18.88 0.86
C LEU A 108 -20.19 -18.61 -0.34
N VAL A 109 -21.16 -17.70 -0.21
CA VAL A 109 -22.03 -17.30 -1.34
C VAL A 109 -21.22 -16.57 -2.41
N ILE A 110 -20.34 -15.65 -2.01
CA ILE A 110 -19.46 -14.95 -2.95
C ILE A 110 -18.53 -15.95 -3.65
N LEU A 111 -17.92 -16.87 -2.90
CA LEU A 111 -17.06 -17.91 -3.47
C LEU A 111 -17.83 -18.82 -4.44
N ALA A 112 -18.99 -19.32 -4.04
CA ALA A 112 -19.82 -20.20 -4.86
C ALA A 112 -20.29 -19.51 -6.15
N SER A 113 -20.69 -18.24 -6.07
CA SER A 113 -21.06 -17.47 -7.25
C SER A 113 -19.89 -17.28 -8.22
N ALA A 114 -18.68 -17.02 -7.72
CA ALA A 114 -17.48 -16.93 -8.55
C ALA A 114 -17.15 -18.26 -9.24
N VAL A 115 -17.29 -19.39 -8.53
CA VAL A 115 -17.05 -20.73 -9.11
C VAL A 115 -18.07 -21.06 -10.20
N ILE A 116 -19.36 -20.78 -9.96
CA ILE A 116 -20.42 -21.04 -10.96
C ILE A 116 -20.20 -20.21 -12.22
N VAL A 117 -19.84 -18.92 -12.09
CA VAL A 117 -19.51 -18.06 -13.22
C VAL A 117 -18.25 -18.55 -13.95
N GLY A 118 -17.26 -19.08 -13.24
CA GLY A 118 -16.05 -19.65 -13.84
C GLY A 118 -16.30 -20.94 -14.61
N MET A 119 -17.18 -21.82 -14.11
CA MET A 119 -17.53 -23.08 -14.77
C MET A 119 -18.42 -22.89 -15.99
N ASN A 120 -19.27 -21.85 -16.00
CA ASN A 120 -20.15 -21.56 -17.14
C ASN A 120 -19.46 -20.78 -18.26
N GLN A 121 -18.23 -20.29 -18.03
CA GLN A 121 -17.30 -19.93 -19.11
C GLN A 121 -16.70 -21.20 -19.72
N GLY A 122 -17.59 -22.08 -20.19
CA GLY A 122 -17.19 -23.16 -21.09
C GLY A 122 -16.52 -22.52 -22.29
N HIS A 123 -15.22 -22.79 -22.43
CA HIS A 123 -14.39 -22.66 -23.63
C HIS A 123 -15.19 -22.15 -24.85
N ALA A 124 -15.37 -20.83 -24.93
CA ALA A 124 -15.74 -20.23 -26.20
C ALA A 124 -14.55 -20.55 -27.13
N PRO A 125 -14.74 -21.31 -28.22
CA PRO A 125 -13.66 -21.58 -29.13
C PRO A 125 -13.11 -20.25 -29.63
N ASP A 126 -11.78 -20.16 -29.76
CA ASP A 126 -11.03 -19.05 -30.34
C ASP A 126 -11.63 -18.62 -31.69
N ALA A 127 -12.66 -17.78 -31.64
CA ALA A 127 -13.17 -17.05 -32.77
C ALA A 127 -12.33 -15.79 -32.86
N GLY A 128 -11.23 -15.92 -33.61
CA GLY A 128 -10.34 -14.87 -34.10
C GLY A 128 -10.58 -13.47 -33.54
N VAL A 129 -9.66 -13.06 -32.67
CA VAL A 129 -9.45 -11.69 -32.21
C VAL A 129 -9.45 -10.72 -33.41
N ARG A 130 -10.61 -10.18 -33.74
CA ARG A 130 -10.74 -8.88 -34.39
C ARG A 130 -10.92 -7.87 -33.27
N GLY A 131 -9.89 -7.04 -33.10
CA GLY A 131 -9.79 -6.05 -32.03
C GLY A 131 -11.02 -5.15 -31.95
N GLY A 132 -11.73 -5.24 -30.84
CA GLY A 132 -12.47 -4.11 -30.30
C GLY A 132 -11.49 -3.20 -29.54
N PRO A 133 -11.57 -1.88 -29.68
CA PRO A 133 -10.69 -0.97 -28.97
C PRO A 133 -11.04 -1.01 -27.49
N ILE A 134 -10.21 -1.70 -26.71
CA ILE A 134 -10.17 -1.47 -25.28
C ILE A 134 -9.67 -0.03 -25.12
N LEU A 135 -10.53 0.84 -24.61
CA LEU A 135 -10.19 2.20 -24.21
C LEU A 135 -9.30 2.14 -22.97
N PHE A 136 -8.08 1.64 -23.15
CA PHE A 136 -6.99 1.90 -22.23
C PHE A 136 -6.60 3.37 -22.39
N SER A 137 -6.55 4.09 -21.27
CA SER A 137 -6.02 5.44 -21.20
C SER A 137 -4.60 5.45 -21.80
N SER A 138 -4.47 6.19 -22.89
CA SER A 138 -3.40 6.07 -23.88
C SER A 138 -2.13 6.86 -23.55
N SER A 139 -1.77 7.05 -22.28
CA SER A 139 -0.56 7.82 -21.93
C SER A 139 0.59 7.02 -21.31
N ALA A 140 0.37 5.83 -20.74
CA ALA A 140 1.46 5.09 -20.07
C ALA A 140 2.29 4.20 -21.02
N GLY A 141 1.65 3.57 -22.01
CA GLY A 141 2.32 2.59 -22.88
C GLY A 141 3.34 3.18 -23.86
N ARG A 142 3.21 4.47 -24.21
CA ARG A 142 4.10 5.13 -25.19
C ARG A 142 5.41 5.63 -24.59
N GLN A 143 5.49 5.87 -23.29
CA GLN A 143 6.75 6.24 -22.64
C GLN A 143 7.65 5.04 -22.32
N LEU A 144 7.09 3.83 -22.19
CA LEU A 144 7.88 2.63 -21.88
C LEU A 144 8.56 2.00 -23.11
N ASN A 145 8.21 2.43 -24.32
CA ASN A 145 8.78 1.85 -25.55
C ASN A 145 9.98 2.63 -26.12
N ALA A 146 10.38 3.73 -25.47
CA ALA A 146 11.48 4.59 -25.94
C ALA A 146 12.82 4.39 -25.20
N THR A 147 12.88 3.51 -24.19
CA THR A 147 14.09 3.32 -23.39
C THR A 147 14.46 1.84 -23.33
N HIS A 148 15.63 1.53 -23.91
CA HIS A 148 16.43 0.31 -23.82
C HIS A 148 15.82 -0.87 -23.01
N SER A 149 15.59 -1.97 -23.72
CA SER A 149 15.12 -3.25 -23.18
C SER A 149 16.14 -3.92 -22.26
N ILE A 150 16.18 -3.53 -20.98
CA ILE A 150 16.94 -4.24 -19.95
C ILE A 150 16.06 -5.27 -19.23
N MET A 151 14.73 -5.13 -19.30
CA MET A 151 13.81 -6.04 -18.61
C MET A 151 13.41 -7.24 -19.45
N THR A 152 13.63 -8.42 -18.87
CA THR A 152 13.21 -9.72 -19.39
C THR A 152 11.69 -9.86 -19.34
N ASN A 153 11.12 -10.74 -20.17
CA ASN A 153 9.66 -10.98 -20.18
C ASN A 153 9.14 -11.51 -18.82
N ASP A 154 9.96 -12.23 -18.06
CA ASP A 154 9.60 -12.73 -16.72
C ASP A 154 9.45 -11.58 -15.71
N GLU A 155 10.35 -10.58 -15.76
CA GLU A 155 10.25 -9.38 -14.91
C GLU A 155 9.02 -8.53 -15.25
N ARG A 156 8.64 -8.45 -16.53
CA ARG A 156 7.41 -7.77 -16.94
C ARG A 156 6.17 -8.45 -16.36
N GLN A 157 6.13 -9.79 -16.36
CA GLN A 157 5.01 -10.53 -15.76
C GLN A 157 4.95 -10.36 -14.24
N ARG A 158 6.10 -10.33 -13.56
CA ARG A 158 6.14 -10.09 -12.11
C ARG A 158 5.69 -8.68 -11.73
N LEU A 159 6.11 -7.67 -12.49
CA LEU A 159 5.66 -6.28 -12.30
C LEU A 159 4.15 -6.12 -12.54
N ALA A 160 3.62 -6.71 -13.63
CA ALA A 160 2.20 -6.69 -13.93
C ALA A 160 1.37 -7.37 -12.82
N LYS A 161 1.88 -8.48 -12.27
CA LYS A 161 1.25 -9.18 -11.14
C LYS A 161 1.31 -8.37 -9.84
N GLY A 162 2.40 -7.63 -9.61
CA GLY A 162 2.54 -6.71 -8.48
C GLY A 162 1.57 -5.52 -8.55
N MET A 163 1.39 -4.94 -9.75
CA MET A 163 0.45 -3.84 -10.00
C MET A 163 -1.03 -4.22 -9.87
N LEU A 164 -1.36 -5.51 -9.95
CA LEU A 164 -2.73 -6.00 -9.70
C LEU A 164 -3.05 -6.10 -8.20
N ILE A 165 -2.02 -6.27 -7.37
CA ILE A 165 -2.16 -6.38 -5.91
C ILE A 165 -2.09 -4.99 -5.26
N MET A 166 -1.22 -4.12 -5.77
CA MET A 166 -1.21 -2.69 -5.43
C MET A 166 -1.96 -1.94 -6.53
N GLY A 167 -3.25 -1.69 -6.35
CA GLY A 167 -4.05 -0.93 -7.31
C GLY A 167 -3.38 0.37 -7.78
N PRO A 168 -3.77 0.90 -8.95
CA PRO A 168 -3.06 2.00 -9.60
C PRO A 168 -2.86 3.18 -8.63
N PRO A 169 -1.63 3.69 -8.48
CA PRO A 169 -1.38 4.86 -7.65
C PRO A 169 -2.12 6.05 -8.27
N GLY A 170 -3.16 6.54 -7.57
CA GLY A 170 -3.89 7.75 -7.96
C GLY A 170 -5.42 7.63 -8.05
N LEU A 171 -6.03 6.46 -7.87
CA LEU A 171 -7.50 6.32 -8.00
C LEU A 171 -8.30 6.32 -6.68
N LEU A 172 -7.66 6.47 -5.52
CA LEU A 172 -8.33 6.48 -4.20
C LEU A 172 -8.50 7.88 -3.58
N GLY A 173 -8.37 8.96 -4.34
CA GLY A 173 -8.31 10.33 -3.77
C GLY A 173 -9.31 11.37 -4.28
N HIS A 174 -10.21 11.07 -5.23
CA HIS A 174 -11.04 12.11 -5.85
C HIS A 174 -12.46 11.62 -6.23
N PHE A 175 -13.24 11.21 -5.22
CA PHE A 175 -14.70 11.13 -5.32
C PHE A 175 -15.33 11.90 -4.16
N GLY A 176 -15.15 13.22 -4.18
CA GLY A 176 -15.82 14.13 -3.25
C GLY A 176 -16.01 15.47 -3.92
N GLY A 177 -17.21 15.72 -4.47
CA GLY A 177 -17.61 17.06 -4.90
C GLY A 177 -18.13 17.18 -6.33
N LEU A 178 -19.25 16.53 -6.66
CA LEU A 178 -20.09 16.93 -7.79
C LEU A 178 -21.59 16.74 -7.46
N THR A 179 -22.03 17.26 -6.31
CA THR A 179 -23.47 17.26 -5.92
C THR A 179 -24.08 18.64 -5.70
N GLU A 180 -23.36 19.74 -5.92
CA GLU A 180 -23.92 21.09 -5.81
C GLU A 180 -23.84 21.88 -7.13
N LEU A 181 -24.69 21.50 -8.08
CA LEU A 181 -25.17 22.41 -9.12
C LEU A 181 -26.69 22.26 -9.20
N ARG A 182 -27.38 22.67 -8.11
CA ARG A 182 -28.83 22.85 -8.13
C ARG A 182 -29.14 24.23 -8.70
N MET A 183 -29.46 24.21 -9.98
CA MET A 183 -30.04 25.30 -10.77
C MET A 183 -31.18 25.97 -10.00
N VAL A 184 -30.99 27.23 -9.58
CA VAL A 184 -32.08 28.12 -9.15
C VAL A 184 -32.59 28.81 -10.41
N ILE A 185 -33.72 28.32 -10.93
CA ILE A 185 -34.50 29.01 -11.95
C ILE A 185 -35.59 29.77 -11.19
N THR A 186 -35.45 31.09 -11.10
CA THR A 186 -36.52 31.99 -10.69
C THR A 186 -37.35 32.37 -11.93
N PRO A 187 -38.67 32.14 -11.94
CA PRO A 187 -39.54 32.73 -12.96
C PRO A 187 -39.91 34.17 -12.56
N GLU A 188 -39.48 35.15 -13.36
CA GLU A 188 -40.09 36.49 -13.38
C GLU A 188 -41.44 36.39 -14.11
N HIS A 189 -42.53 36.76 -13.42
CA HIS A 189 -43.82 37.03 -14.07
C HIS A 189 -44.00 38.54 -14.21
N HIS A 190 -44.08 38.96 -15.47
CA HIS A 190 -44.66 40.20 -15.94
C HIS A 190 -46.17 40.04 -16.14
#